data_AF-A0A6M1YHF4-F1
#
_entry.id   AF-A0A6M1YHF4-F1
#
_cell.length_a   1.000
_cell.length_b   1.000
_cell.length_c   1.000
_cell.angle_alpha   90.00
_cell.angle_beta   90.00
_cell.angle_gamma   90.00
#
_symmetry.space_group_name_H-M   'P 1'
#
loop_
_entity.id
_entity.type
_entity.pdbx_description
1 polymer ?
#
loop_
_entity_poly.entity_id
_entity_poly.type
_entity_poly.pdbx_seq_one_letter_code
_entity_poly.pdbx_strand_id
1 'polypeptide(L)'
;MNLLNLTDEQSKALDQLCKIVNFGADCLENSKIDRKKIRIRKKLFLLMMSAAHNYTEGIYELCKQSRTHSCFVLMRSLIENRINAKSLFASKGLDGVYGYLLESYNEEKKMLERMLELKKRRLCVPMLKNLSEKHLNKKIKSFDKIINTIKKKYPESISFQKAYNRAEKIDEFNRIKKYRSESLKVEYESFYRLYSSNSHLTLRHGLDTFISVGEDDILEILLSGDVNDLERILQHTFYFYQDILRMFLIHFKSPFRKELKNYL
;
A
#
# COMPACT_ATOMS: atom_id res chain seq x y z
N MET A 1 -4.02 29.00 15.83
CA MET A 1 -4.20 27.53 15.75
C MET A 1 -5.68 27.29 16.02
N ASN A 2 -6.48 27.06 14.98
CA ASN A 2 -7.90 26.73 15.19
C ASN A 2 -7.95 25.32 15.77
N LEU A 3 -8.45 25.19 17.00
CA LEU A 3 -8.83 23.91 17.56
C LEU A 3 -9.86 23.31 16.62
N LEU A 4 -9.53 22.16 16.03
CA LEU A 4 -10.47 21.40 15.23
C LEU A 4 -11.64 21.00 16.14
N ASN A 5 -12.86 21.44 15.81
CA ASN A 5 -14.07 20.95 16.44
C ASN A 5 -14.38 19.57 15.86
N LEU A 6 -13.64 18.57 16.32
CA LEU A 6 -13.92 17.17 16.01
C LEU A 6 -15.17 16.73 16.77
N THR A 7 -15.95 15.84 16.17
CA THR A 7 -16.99 15.13 16.93
C THR A 7 -16.36 14.20 17.97
N ASP A 8 -17.13 13.80 18.99
CA ASP A 8 -16.68 12.82 19.97
C ASP A 8 -16.25 11.50 19.31
N GLU A 9 -16.94 11.10 18.26
CA GLU A 9 -16.66 9.88 17.49
C GLU A 9 -15.35 9.99 16.71
N GLN A 10 -15.12 11.11 16.04
CA GLN A 10 -13.86 11.40 15.35
C GLN A 10 -12.67 11.45 16.32
N SER A 11 -12.85 12.07 17.49
CA SER A 11 -11.82 12.14 18.52
C SER A 11 -11.47 10.75 19.06
N LYS A 12 -12.49 9.92 19.36
CA LYS A 12 -12.28 8.52 19.79
C LYS A 12 -11.57 7.69 18.71
N ALA A 13 -11.95 7.82 17.44
CA ALA A 13 -11.32 7.09 16.34
C ALA A 13 -9.85 7.51 16.16
N LEU A 14 -9.55 8.81 16.31
CA LEU A 14 -8.19 9.33 16.24
C LEU A 14 -7.31 8.81 17.38
N ASP A 15 -7.86 8.76 18.60
CA ASP A 15 -7.18 8.19 19.77
C ASP A 15 -6.91 6.69 19.62
N GLN A 16 -7.88 5.93 19.09
CA GLN A 16 -7.70 4.52 18.78
C GLN A 16 -6.59 4.30 17.75
N LEU A 17 -6.54 5.13 16.71
CA LEU A 17 -5.50 5.06 15.69
C LEU A 17 -4.12 5.39 16.29
N CYS A 18 -4.01 6.42 17.12
CA CYS A 18 -2.78 6.77 17.84
C CYS A 18 -2.28 5.59 18.69
N LYS A 19 -3.18 4.98 19.47
CA LYS A 19 -2.87 3.83 20.34
C LYS A 19 -2.33 2.63 19.54
N ILE A 20 -2.96 2.27 18.42
CA ILE A 20 -2.51 1.13 17.62
C ILE A 20 -1.21 1.44 16.86
N VAL A 21 -1.00 2.69 16.41
CA VAL A 21 0.25 3.12 15.78
C VAL A 21 1.41 2.99 16.76
N ASN A 22 1.29 3.55 17.97
CA ASN A 22 2.32 3.46 19.00
C ASN A 22 2.61 2.01 19.38
N PHE A 23 1.58 1.20 19.61
CA PHE A 23 1.75 -0.23 19.87
C PHE A 23 2.46 -0.96 18.72
N GLY A 24 2.13 -0.60 17.47
CA GLY A 24 2.76 -1.14 16.28
C GLY A 24 4.24 -0.78 16.18
N ALA A 25 4.61 0.47 16.49
CA ALA A 25 6.00 0.92 16.56
C ALA A 25 6.77 0.11 17.62
N ASP A 26 6.24 0.03 18.84
CA ASP A 26 6.84 -0.74 19.94
C ASP A 26 7.07 -2.20 19.54
N CYS A 27 6.07 -2.82 18.89
CA CYS A 27 6.19 -4.19 18.40
C CYS A 27 7.31 -4.36 17.38
N LEU A 28 7.47 -3.40 16.45
CA LEU A 28 8.46 -3.47 15.38
C LEU A 28 9.87 -3.23 15.91
N GLU A 29 10.06 -2.21 16.74
CA GLU A 29 11.35 -1.83 17.31
C GLU A 29 11.90 -2.89 18.27
N ASN A 30 11.01 -3.51 19.06
CA ASN A 30 11.41 -4.55 20.02
C ASN A 30 11.49 -5.96 19.41
N SER A 31 11.11 -6.13 18.14
CA SER A 31 11.21 -7.41 17.45
C SER A 31 12.65 -7.72 17.04
N LYS A 32 13.33 -8.57 17.82
CA LYS A 32 14.67 -9.07 17.48
C LYS A 32 14.60 -10.11 16.35
N ILE A 33 14.76 -9.67 15.11
CA ILE A 33 14.69 -10.53 13.92
C ILE A 33 16.08 -10.84 13.37
N ASP A 34 16.47 -12.11 13.40
CA ASP A 34 17.72 -12.59 12.77
C ASP A 34 17.59 -12.64 11.24
N ARG A 35 18.26 -11.70 10.56
CA ARG A 35 18.28 -11.58 9.08
C ARG A 35 18.72 -12.86 8.38
N LYS A 36 19.62 -13.66 8.97
CA LYS A 36 20.12 -14.91 8.36
C LYS A 36 19.09 -16.04 8.42
N LYS A 37 18.21 -16.03 9.41
CA LYS A 37 17.22 -17.09 9.65
C LYS A 37 15.88 -16.86 8.95
N ILE A 38 15.60 -15.65 8.47
CA ILE A 38 14.34 -15.34 7.79
C ILE A 38 14.35 -15.68 6.29
N ARG A 39 13.33 -16.42 5.84
CA ARG A 39 13.11 -16.76 4.42
C ARG A 39 12.60 -15.55 3.63
N ILE A 40 12.73 -15.58 2.30
CA ILE A 40 12.38 -14.48 1.39
C ILE A 40 10.96 -13.93 1.61
N ARG A 41 9.97 -14.82 1.82
CA ARG A 41 8.58 -14.43 2.11
C ARG A 41 8.47 -13.49 3.31
N LYS A 42 9.14 -13.84 4.41
CA LYS A 42 9.17 -13.02 5.63
C LYS A 42 9.97 -11.73 5.43
N LYS A 43 11.05 -11.76 4.64
CA LYS A 43 11.81 -10.54 4.30
C LYS A 43 10.93 -9.52 3.58
N LEU A 44 10.19 -9.95 2.54
CA LEU A 44 9.24 -9.07 1.85
C LEU A 44 8.14 -8.58 2.78
N PHE A 45 7.61 -9.46 3.63
CA PHE A 45 6.56 -9.07 4.56
C PHE A 45 7.03 -8.03 5.60
N LEU A 46 8.29 -8.03 6.01
CA LEU A 46 8.84 -6.97 6.88
C LEU A 46 8.83 -5.61 6.21
N LEU A 47 9.20 -5.55 4.92
CA LEU A 47 9.16 -4.31 4.15
C LEU A 47 7.72 -3.81 4.03
N MET A 48 6.78 -4.71 3.75
CA MET A 48 5.36 -4.41 3.70
C MET A 48 4.84 -3.91 5.05
N MET A 49 5.19 -4.55 6.16
CA MET A 49 4.79 -4.09 7.50
C MET A 49 5.36 -2.71 7.84
N SER A 50 6.62 -2.45 7.48
CA SER A 50 7.26 -1.15 7.70
C SER A 50 6.58 -0.06 6.87
N ALA A 51 6.29 -0.35 5.59
CA ALA A 51 5.55 0.57 4.73
C ALA A 51 4.13 0.83 5.24
N ALA A 52 3.43 -0.20 5.72
CA ALA A 52 2.09 -0.07 6.30
C ALA A 52 2.10 0.87 7.49
N HIS A 53 3.07 0.71 8.40
CA HIS A 53 3.22 1.59 9.56
C HIS A 53 3.44 3.04 9.14
N ASN A 54 4.37 3.30 8.22
CA ASN A 54 4.63 4.67 7.73
C ASN A 54 3.40 5.29 7.04
N TYR A 55 2.63 4.52 6.27
CA TYR A 55 1.40 5.03 5.66
C TYR A 55 0.35 5.37 6.71
N THR A 56 0.16 4.49 7.70
CA THR A 56 -0.77 4.68 8.82
C THR A 56 -0.40 5.89 9.67
N GLU A 57 0.87 6.06 9.99
CA GLU A 57 1.39 7.25 10.70
C GLU A 57 1.16 8.53 9.88
N GLY A 58 1.47 8.50 8.58
CA GLY A 58 1.20 9.64 7.69
C GLY A 58 -0.29 10.00 7.62
N ILE A 59 -1.18 9.01 7.57
CA ILE A 59 -2.64 9.24 7.62
C ILE A 59 -3.04 9.85 8.97
N TYR A 60 -2.55 9.32 10.08
CA TYR A 60 -2.80 9.86 11.42
C TYR A 60 -2.40 11.34 11.50
N GLU A 61 -1.20 11.70 11.04
CA GLU A 61 -0.70 13.07 11.05
C GLU A 61 -1.54 14.04 10.20
N LEU A 62 -2.04 13.57 9.04
CA LEU A 62 -2.93 14.34 8.17
C LEU A 62 -4.33 14.50 8.79
N CYS A 63 -4.85 13.45 9.44
CA CYS A 63 -6.14 13.47 10.12
C CYS A 63 -6.17 14.46 11.30
N LYS A 64 -5.07 14.61 12.05
CA LYS A 64 -4.94 15.66 13.08
C LYS A 64 -5.09 17.08 12.52
N GLN A 65 -4.89 17.26 11.22
CA GLN A 65 -5.01 18.53 10.51
C GLN A 65 -6.25 18.59 9.61
N SER A 66 -7.14 17.58 9.68
CA SER A 66 -8.30 17.42 8.80
C SER A 66 -7.98 17.51 7.31
N ARG A 67 -6.87 16.91 6.89
CA ARG A 67 -6.45 16.83 5.47
C ARG A 67 -6.89 15.52 4.82
N THR A 68 -8.19 15.28 4.77
CA THR A 68 -8.80 14.00 4.37
C THR A 68 -8.48 13.60 2.93
N HIS A 69 -8.44 14.54 1.98
CA HIS A 69 -8.10 14.23 0.58
C HIS A 69 -6.66 13.71 0.41
N SER A 70 -5.70 14.24 1.18
CA SER A 70 -4.32 13.74 1.14
C SER A 70 -4.21 12.32 1.70
N CYS A 71 -5.07 11.96 2.67
CA CYS A 71 -5.11 10.61 3.22
C CYS A 71 -5.50 9.56 2.17
N PHE A 72 -6.31 9.91 1.17
CA PHE A 72 -6.76 8.98 0.13
C PHE A 72 -5.60 8.30 -0.59
N VAL A 73 -4.56 9.03 -0.98
CA VAL A 73 -3.40 8.45 -1.68
C VAL A 73 -2.65 7.45 -0.79
N LEU A 74 -2.50 7.75 0.50
CA LEU A 74 -1.88 6.85 1.47
C LEU A 74 -2.76 5.63 1.76
N MET A 75 -4.07 5.84 1.84
CA MET A 75 -5.06 4.77 2.04
C MET A 75 -5.03 3.76 0.90
N ARG A 76 -4.93 4.22 -0.35
CA ARG A 76 -4.73 3.32 -1.49
C ARG A 76 -3.47 2.48 -1.32
N SER A 77 -2.36 3.11 -0.99
CA SER A 77 -1.08 2.40 -0.75
C SER A 77 -1.21 1.38 0.38
N LEU A 78 -1.92 1.71 1.46
CA LEU A 78 -2.17 0.82 2.60
C LEU A 78 -3.02 -0.39 2.21
N ILE A 79 -4.08 -0.21 1.43
CA ILE A 79 -4.93 -1.30 0.92
C ILE A 79 -4.16 -2.21 -0.02
N GLU A 80 -3.44 -1.65 -1.00
CA GLU A 80 -2.61 -2.43 -1.92
C GLU A 80 -1.55 -3.23 -1.14
N ASN A 81 -0.95 -2.61 -0.13
CA ASN A 81 0.02 -3.27 0.75
C ASN A 81 -0.62 -4.39 1.59
N ARG A 82 -1.85 -4.22 2.10
CA ARG A 82 -2.63 -5.28 2.77
C ARG A 82 -2.87 -6.47 1.84
N ILE A 83 -3.31 -6.22 0.62
CA ILE A 83 -3.53 -7.26 -0.39
C ILE A 83 -2.22 -8.00 -0.69
N ASN A 84 -1.14 -7.25 -0.88
CA ASN A 84 0.19 -7.81 -1.11
C ASN A 84 0.62 -8.69 0.05
N ALA A 85 0.51 -8.21 1.30
CA ALA A 85 0.81 -8.99 2.50
C ALA A 85 0.01 -10.29 2.55
N LYS A 86 -1.32 -10.24 2.34
CA LYS A 86 -2.17 -11.44 2.32
C LYS A 86 -1.78 -12.43 1.22
N SER A 87 -1.45 -11.93 0.03
CA SER A 87 -1.05 -12.76 -1.11
C SER A 87 0.22 -13.58 -0.83
N LEU A 88 1.14 -13.05 -0.02
CA LEU A 88 2.37 -13.75 0.35
C LEU A 88 2.08 -15.06 1.11
N PHE A 89 0.95 -15.13 1.82
CA PHE A 89 0.58 -16.24 2.69
C PHE A 89 -0.66 -17.01 2.23
N ALA A 90 -1.35 -16.56 1.18
CA ALA A 90 -2.51 -17.26 0.60
C ALA A 90 -2.13 -18.54 -0.15
N SER A 91 -0.90 -18.67 -0.65
CA SER A 91 -0.41 -19.88 -1.32
C SER A 91 0.60 -20.65 -0.46
N LYS A 92 0.59 -21.99 -0.54
CA LYS A 92 1.64 -22.82 0.08
C LYS A 92 3.00 -22.55 -0.58
N GLY A 93 3.01 -22.35 -1.90
CA GLY A 93 4.19 -22.07 -2.73
C GLY A 93 4.71 -20.63 -2.63
N LEU A 94 5.71 -20.30 -3.46
CA LEU A 94 6.29 -18.96 -3.52
C LEU A 94 5.68 -18.10 -4.63
N ASP A 95 4.57 -18.51 -5.24
CA ASP A 95 3.99 -17.83 -6.40
C ASP A 95 3.56 -16.40 -6.09
N GLY A 96 2.95 -16.14 -4.92
CA GLY A 96 2.63 -14.78 -4.46
C GLY A 96 3.88 -13.92 -4.23
N VAL A 97 4.94 -14.51 -3.67
CA VAL A 97 6.25 -13.85 -3.49
C VAL A 97 6.85 -13.46 -4.84
N TYR A 98 6.87 -14.40 -5.78
CA TYR A 98 7.46 -14.18 -7.09
C TYR A 98 6.60 -13.31 -7.99
N GLY A 99 5.28 -13.28 -7.79
CA GLY A 99 4.40 -12.36 -8.50
C GLY A 99 4.67 -10.92 -8.11
N TYR A 100 4.89 -10.66 -6.82
CA TYR A 100 5.36 -9.36 -6.32
C TYR A 100 6.73 -8.98 -6.88
N LEU A 101 7.70 -9.89 -6.84
CA LEU A 101 9.03 -9.63 -7.40
C LEU A 101 8.99 -9.39 -8.91
N LEU A 102 8.15 -10.12 -9.65
CA LEU A 102 7.98 -9.90 -11.09
C LEU A 102 7.41 -8.52 -11.40
N GLU A 103 6.40 -8.06 -10.67
CA GLU A 103 5.86 -6.70 -10.81
C GLU A 103 6.98 -5.67 -10.65
N SER A 104 7.69 -5.72 -9.52
CA SER A 104 8.80 -4.80 -9.21
C SER A 104 9.91 -4.82 -10.27
N TYR A 105 10.38 -6.00 -10.69
CA TYR A 105 11.42 -6.09 -11.72
C TYR A 105 10.94 -5.57 -13.09
N ASN A 106 9.68 -5.81 -13.45
CA ASN A 106 9.13 -5.30 -14.72
C ASN A 106 9.01 -3.77 -14.70
N GLU A 107 8.56 -3.18 -13.59
CA GLU A 107 8.46 -1.72 -13.44
C GLU A 107 9.84 -1.06 -13.48
N GLU A 108 10.80 -1.56 -12.69
CA GLU A 108 12.16 -1.03 -12.70
C GLU A 108 12.81 -1.17 -14.08
N LYS A 109 12.60 -2.31 -14.76
CA LYS A 109 13.09 -2.51 -16.13
C LYS A 109 12.50 -1.46 -17.08
N LYS A 110 11.18 -1.24 -17.05
CA LYS A 110 10.51 -0.25 -17.90
C LYS A 110 11.02 1.16 -17.65
N MET A 111 11.27 1.53 -16.39
CA MET A 111 11.89 2.82 -16.04
C MET A 111 13.30 2.95 -16.63
N LEU A 112 14.14 1.92 -16.49
CA LEU A 112 15.50 1.94 -17.04
C LEU A 112 15.52 2.02 -18.57
N GLU A 113 14.62 1.31 -19.25
CA GLU A 113 14.44 1.38 -20.70
C GLU A 113 14.06 2.81 -21.14
N ARG A 114 13.12 3.43 -20.42
CA ARG A 114 12.72 4.81 -20.69
C ARG A 114 13.85 5.81 -20.42
N MET A 115 14.61 5.63 -19.35
CA MET A 115 15.78 6.48 -19.05
C MET A 115 16.85 6.36 -20.15
N LEU A 116 17.09 5.14 -20.65
CA LEU A 116 18.01 4.92 -21.76
C LEU A 116 17.52 5.58 -23.05
N GLU A 117 16.23 5.49 -23.35
CA GLU A 117 15.60 6.16 -24.49
C GLU A 117 15.76 7.69 -24.41
N LEU A 118 15.42 8.29 -23.26
CA LEU A 118 15.54 9.74 -23.04
C LEU A 118 16.99 10.21 -23.13
N LYS A 119 17.93 9.42 -22.63
CA LYS A 119 19.36 9.73 -22.73
C LYS A 119 19.83 9.73 -24.19
N LYS A 120 19.41 8.75 -25.00
CA LYS A 120 19.73 8.69 -26.44
C LYS A 120 19.17 9.90 -27.22
N ARG A 121 18.02 10.43 -26.79
CA ARG A 121 17.44 11.68 -27.34
C ARG A 121 18.22 12.95 -26.96
N ARG A 122 19.30 12.85 -26.18
CA ARG A 122 20.16 13.96 -25.73
C ARG A 122 19.39 15.12 -25.08
N LEU A 123 18.29 14.80 -24.40
CA LEU A 123 17.52 15.80 -23.65
C LEU A 123 18.41 16.40 -22.56
N CYS A 124 18.37 17.73 -22.40
CA CYS A 124 19.17 18.45 -21.41
C CYS A 124 18.58 18.30 -19.99
N VAL A 125 18.47 17.05 -19.52
CA VAL A 125 17.99 16.73 -18.17
C VAL A 125 19.21 16.47 -17.29
N PRO A 126 19.44 17.26 -16.21
CA PRO A 126 20.62 17.12 -15.35
C PRO A 126 20.83 15.70 -14.82
N MET A 127 19.75 15.02 -14.42
CA MET A 127 19.81 13.63 -13.92
C MET A 127 20.31 12.63 -14.98
N LEU A 128 20.20 12.93 -16.28
CA LEU A 128 20.64 12.02 -17.35
C LEU A 128 22.11 12.19 -17.74
N LYS A 129 22.75 13.31 -17.36
CA LYS A 129 24.12 13.65 -17.77
C LYS A 129 25.13 12.61 -17.29
N ASN A 130 25.00 12.15 -16.04
CA ASN A 130 25.96 11.24 -15.42
C ASN A 130 25.61 9.75 -15.54
N LEU A 131 24.50 9.39 -16.18
CA LEU A 131 24.11 7.99 -16.33
C LEU A 131 24.96 7.27 -17.36
N SER A 132 25.50 6.09 -17.03
CA SER A 132 26.21 5.26 -18.02
C SER A 132 25.23 4.39 -18.82
N GLU A 133 25.16 4.58 -20.14
CA GLU A 133 24.35 3.72 -21.02
C GLU A 133 24.74 2.25 -20.92
N LYS A 134 26.04 1.97 -20.80
CA LYS A 134 26.56 0.61 -20.62
C LYS A 134 26.03 0.00 -19.33
N HIS A 135 25.99 0.77 -18.24
CA HIS A 135 25.43 0.33 -16.97
C HIS A 135 23.92 0.06 -17.07
N LEU A 136 23.16 0.98 -17.67
CA LEU A 136 21.72 0.82 -17.88
C LEU A 136 21.41 -0.44 -18.68
N ASN A 137 22.08 -0.65 -19.82
CA ASN A 137 21.91 -1.85 -20.65
C ASN A 137 22.28 -3.13 -19.88
N LYS A 138 23.36 -3.12 -19.09
CA LYS A 138 23.76 -4.28 -18.28
C LYS A 138 22.68 -4.62 -17.25
N LYS A 139 22.09 -3.61 -16.59
CA LYS A 139 21.04 -3.80 -15.60
C LYS A 139 19.73 -4.30 -16.22
N ILE A 140 19.31 -3.76 -17.36
CA ILE A 140 18.15 -4.24 -18.14
C ILE A 140 18.33 -5.72 -18.49
N LYS A 141 19.47 -6.12 -19.07
CA LYS A 141 19.76 -7.53 -19.39
C LYS A 141 19.78 -8.42 -18.16
N SER A 142 20.21 -7.91 -17.01
CA SER A 142 20.17 -8.64 -15.74
C SER A 142 18.73 -8.90 -15.29
N PHE A 143 17.85 -7.91 -15.40
CA PHE A 143 16.44 -8.09 -15.10
C PHE A 143 15.76 -9.07 -16.05
N ASP A 144 16.05 -9.02 -17.36
CA ASP A 144 15.52 -10.02 -18.31
C ASP A 144 15.84 -11.45 -17.89
N LYS A 145 17.08 -11.72 -17.48
CA LYS A 145 17.50 -13.03 -16.99
C LYS A 145 16.71 -13.45 -15.75
N ILE A 146 16.53 -12.55 -14.79
CA ILE A 146 15.80 -12.81 -13.55
C ILE A 146 14.32 -13.07 -13.85
N ILE A 147 13.67 -12.18 -14.61
CA ILE A 147 12.26 -12.27 -15.01
C ILE A 147 11.99 -13.60 -15.72
N ASN A 148 12.82 -13.96 -16.71
CA ASN A 148 12.67 -15.21 -17.46
C ASN A 148 12.87 -16.43 -16.56
N THR A 149 13.83 -16.38 -15.63
CA THR A 149 14.05 -17.46 -14.65
C THR A 149 12.84 -17.65 -13.75
N ILE A 150 12.26 -16.55 -13.24
CA ILE A 150 11.07 -16.62 -12.39
C ILE A 150 9.89 -17.17 -13.19
N LYS A 151 9.60 -16.63 -14.38
CA LYS A 151 8.49 -17.10 -15.23
C LYS A 151 8.59 -18.60 -15.57
N LYS A 152 9.82 -19.10 -15.82
CA LYS A 152 10.05 -20.52 -16.08
C LYS A 152 9.85 -21.40 -14.84
N LYS A 153 10.31 -20.94 -13.67
CA LYS A 153 10.30 -21.74 -12.43
C LYS A 153 8.96 -21.64 -11.66
N TYR A 154 8.25 -20.54 -11.81
CA TYR A 154 7.02 -20.21 -11.10
C TYR A 154 6.01 -19.60 -12.09
N PRO A 155 5.48 -20.35 -13.07
CA PRO A 155 4.58 -19.81 -14.09
C PRO A 155 3.33 -19.14 -13.50
N GLU A 156 2.78 -19.71 -12.42
CA GLU A 156 1.60 -19.17 -11.73
C GLU A 156 1.82 -17.77 -11.15
N SER A 157 3.06 -17.38 -10.86
CA SER A 157 3.40 -16.05 -10.35
C SER A 157 3.02 -14.91 -11.29
N ILE A 158 2.84 -15.18 -12.59
CA ILE A 158 2.36 -14.21 -13.57
C ILE A 158 0.95 -13.70 -13.20
N SER A 159 0.09 -14.60 -12.71
CA SER A 159 -1.25 -14.24 -12.27
C SER A 159 -1.26 -13.34 -11.02
N PHE A 160 -0.15 -13.29 -10.26
CA PHE A 160 0.00 -12.48 -9.05
C PHE A 160 0.72 -11.15 -9.29
N GLN A 161 0.85 -10.68 -10.54
CA GLN A 161 1.61 -9.46 -10.81
C GLN A 161 0.91 -8.18 -10.40
N LYS A 162 -0.43 -8.10 -10.41
CA LYS A 162 -1.15 -6.86 -10.06
C LYS A 162 -1.88 -7.01 -8.74
N ALA A 163 -2.00 -5.93 -7.96
CA ALA A 163 -2.79 -5.93 -6.71
C ALA A 163 -4.22 -6.47 -6.92
N TYR A 164 -4.91 -6.02 -7.98
CA TYR A 164 -6.23 -6.55 -8.35
C TYR A 164 -6.23 -8.08 -8.54
N ASN A 165 -5.29 -8.60 -9.34
CA ASN A 165 -5.23 -10.05 -9.57
C ASN A 165 -4.89 -10.82 -8.28
N ARG A 166 -4.05 -10.25 -7.41
CA ARG A 166 -3.74 -10.82 -6.10
C ARG A 166 -4.99 -10.91 -5.24
N ALA A 167 -5.81 -9.86 -5.20
CA ALA A 167 -7.07 -9.83 -4.47
C ALA A 167 -8.01 -10.93 -4.97
N GLU A 168 -8.19 -11.04 -6.29
CA GLU A 168 -9.03 -12.06 -6.91
C GLU A 168 -8.55 -13.49 -6.58
N LYS A 169 -7.23 -13.72 -6.60
CA LYS A 169 -6.64 -15.01 -6.24
C LYS A 169 -6.80 -15.37 -4.76
N ILE A 170 -6.75 -14.38 -3.87
CA ILE A 170 -6.99 -14.59 -2.43
C ILE A 170 -8.47 -14.95 -2.20
N ASP A 171 -9.39 -14.25 -2.85
CA ASP A 171 -10.82 -14.53 -2.75
C ASP A 171 -11.15 -15.93 -3.29
N GLU A 172 -10.58 -16.31 -4.44
CA GLU A 172 -10.67 -17.66 -5.00
C GLU A 172 -10.16 -18.70 -4.00
N PHE A 173 -8.99 -18.47 -3.39
CA PHE A 173 -8.41 -19.36 -2.39
C PHE A 173 -9.31 -19.52 -1.15
N ASN A 174 -9.82 -18.41 -0.60
CA ASN A 174 -10.70 -18.44 0.57
C ASN A 174 -12.00 -19.18 0.27
N ARG A 175 -12.58 -18.98 -0.92
CA ARG A 175 -13.77 -19.71 -1.40
C ARG A 175 -13.50 -21.22 -1.48
N ILE A 176 -12.41 -21.64 -2.12
CA ILE A 176 -12.03 -23.05 -2.23
C ILE A 176 -11.81 -23.68 -0.84
N LYS A 177 -11.23 -22.92 0.09
CA LYS A 177 -10.98 -23.36 1.47
C LYS A 177 -12.17 -23.20 2.41
N LYS A 178 -13.29 -22.65 1.94
CA LYS A 178 -14.48 -22.32 2.74
C LYS A 178 -14.14 -21.47 3.96
N TYR A 179 -13.16 -20.59 3.84
CA TYR A 179 -12.86 -19.60 4.87
C TYR A 179 -13.88 -18.47 4.78
N ARG A 180 -14.47 -18.12 5.92
CA ARG A 180 -15.30 -16.91 6.02
C ARG A 180 -14.36 -15.71 5.99
N SER A 181 -14.42 -14.93 4.92
CA SER A 181 -13.66 -13.70 4.75
C SER A 181 -14.43 -12.69 3.91
N GLU A 182 -14.21 -11.41 4.16
CA GLU A 182 -14.61 -10.35 3.24
C GLU A 182 -13.84 -10.49 1.91
N SER A 183 -14.47 -10.07 0.82
CA SER A 183 -13.85 -10.09 -0.52
C SER A 183 -12.86 -8.93 -0.63
N LEU A 184 -11.59 -9.27 -0.82
CA LEU A 184 -10.54 -8.27 -1.04
C LEU A 184 -10.69 -7.59 -2.39
N LYS A 185 -11.24 -8.30 -3.39
CA LYS A 185 -11.50 -7.72 -4.70
C LYS A 185 -12.56 -6.62 -4.61
N VAL A 186 -13.68 -6.91 -3.94
CA VAL A 186 -14.75 -5.93 -3.74
C VAL A 186 -14.22 -4.73 -2.97
N GLU A 187 -13.49 -4.97 -1.87
CA GLU A 187 -12.86 -3.92 -1.08
C GLU A 187 -11.93 -3.04 -1.95
N TYR A 188 -11.04 -3.66 -2.73
CA TYR A 188 -10.13 -2.95 -3.62
C TYR A 188 -10.89 -2.12 -4.66
N GLU A 189 -11.90 -2.66 -5.33
CA GLU A 189 -12.68 -1.93 -6.34
C GLU A 189 -13.47 -0.76 -5.74
N SER A 190 -14.07 -0.95 -4.56
CA SER A 190 -14.80 0.09 -3.84
C SER A 190 -13.89 1.27 -3.47
N PHE A 191 -12.69 0.99 -2.97
CA PHE A 191 -11.75 2.04 -2.59
C PHE A 191 -10.92 2.60 -3.74
N TYR A 192 -10.68 1.84 -4.81
CA TYR A 192 -9.89 2.31 -5.95
C TYR A 192 -10.52 3.54 -6.61
N ARG A 193 -11.86 3.60 -6.66
CA ARG A 193 -12.58 4.78 -7.16
C ARG A 193 -12.35 6.00 -6.27
N LEU A 194 -12.37 5.80 -4.96
CA LEU A 194 -12.27 6.87 -3.96
C LEU A 194 -10.84 7.38 -3.79
N TYR A 195 -9.84 6.50 -3.93
CA TYR A 195 -8.50 6.75 -3.40
C TYR A 195 -7.38 6.73 -4.45
N SER A 196 -7.70 6.43 -5.70
CA SER A 196 -6.71 6.44 -6.77
C SER A 196 -6.46 7.84 -7.30
N SER A 197 -5.20 8.25 -7.27
CA SER A 197 -4.73 9.49 -7.93
C SER A 197 -5.15 9.56 -9.40
N ASN A 198 -5.26 8.43 -10.11
CA ASN A 198 -5.74 8.43 -11.48
C ASN A 198 -7.24 8.73 -11.56
N SER A 199 -8.04 8.21 -10.62
CA SER A 199 -9.48 8.51 -10.54
C SER A 199 -9.69 9.99 -10.25
N HIS A 200 -8.88 10.56 -9.34
CA HIS A 200 -8.84 11.99 -8.99
C HIS A 200 -8.50 12.92 -10.16
N LEU A 201 -7.87 12.40 -11.21
CA LEU A 201 -7.56 13.14 -12.44
C LEU A 201 -8.62 12.97 -13.55
N THR A 202 -9.66 12.14 -13.32
CA THR A 202 -10.78 12.06 -14.26
C THR A 202 -11.74 13.21 -14.05
N LEU A 203 -12.29 13.77 -15.13
CA LEU A 203 -13.19 14.93 -15.05
C LEU A 203 -14.35 14.68 -14.08
N ARG A 204 -14.98 13.51 -14.14
CA ARG A 204 -16.12 13.19 -13.27
C ARG A 204 -15.73 13.14 -11.79
N HIS A 205 -14.76 12.32 -11.42
CA HIS A 205 -14.44 12.11 -10.01
C HIS A 205 -13.58 13.23 -9.41
N GLY A 206 -12.70 13.84 -10.21
CA GLY A 206 -11.88 14.96 -9.76
C GLY A 206 -12.72 16.19 -9.41
N LEU A 207 -13.74 16.50 -10.23
CA LEU A 207 -14.67 17.58 -9.92
C LEU A 207 -15.45 17.27 -8.64
N ASP A 208 -16.10 16.10 -8.55
CA ASP A 208 -16.88 15.68 -7.39
C ASP A 208 -16.05 15.65 -6.09
N THR A 209 -14.75 15.39 -6.19
CA THR A 209 -13.87 15.29 -5.02
C THR A 209 -13.30 16.64 -4.62
N PHE A 210 -12.71 17.40 -5.55
CA PHE A 210 -11.91 18.58 -5.21
C PHE A 210 -12.63 19.91 -5.42
N ILE A 211 -13.82 19.92 -6.02
CA ILE A 211 -14.50 21.16 -6.37
C ILE A 211 -15.91 21.17 -5.76
N SER A 212 -16.20 22.23 -5.00
CA SER A 212 -17.57 22.59 -4.63
C SER A 212 -18.01 23.82 -5.43
N VAL A 213 -19.31 23.93 -5.66
CA VAL A 213 -19.93 25.15 -6.19
C VAL A 213 -20.50 25.91 -5.00
N GLY A 214 -19.91 27.06 -4.69
CA GLY A 214 -20.33 27.95 -3.61
C GLY A 214 -21.50 28.84 -4.03
N GLU A 215 -21.76 29.88 -3.23
CA GLU A 215 -22.74 30.92 -3.59
C GLU A 215 -22.30 31.63 -4.88
N ASP A 216 -23.27 32.05 -5.71
CA ASP A 216 -23.07 32.75 -6.98
C ASP A 216 -22.27 31.99 -8.07
N ASP A 217 -22.38 30.65 -8.12
CA ASP A 217 -21.69 29.79 -9.10
C ASP A 217 -20.15 29.87 -9.05
N ILE A 218 -19.59 30.29 -7.92
CA ILE A 218 -18.14 30.34 -7.71
C ILE A 218 -17.61 28.93 -7.45
N LEU A 219 -16.59 28.53 -8.22
CA LEU A 219 -15.88 27.27 -8.00
C LEU A 219 -14.89 27.40 -6.85
N GLU A 220 -15.05 26.56 -5.84
CA GLU A 220 -14.15 26.47 -4.70
C GLU A 220 -13.32 25.19 -4.76
N ILE A 221 -12.00 25.30 -4.52
CA ILE A 221 -11.10 24.15 -4.54
C ILE A 221 -10.87 23.65 -3.10
N LEU A 222 -11.34 22.44 -2.82
CA LEU A 222 -11.25 21.77 -1.52
C LEU A 222 -9.95 20.96 -1.40
N LEU A 223 -8.84 21.64 -1.08
CA LEU A 223 -7.54 20.96 -0.92
C LEU A 223 -7.43 20.15 0.39
N SER A 224 -8.09 20.60 1.46
CA SER A 224 -8.13 19.90 2.75
C SER A 224 -9.06 18.69 2.71
N GLY A 225 -10.12 18.76 1.92
CA GLY A 225 -11.19 17.77 1.82
C GLY A 225 -12.30 17.96 2.82
N ASP A 226 -13.20 16.98 2.89
CA ASP A 226 -14.37 16.99 3.77
C ASP A 226 -14.03 16.40 5.14
N VAL A 227 -14.36 17.11 6.23
CA VAL A 227 -14.23 16.64 7.61
C VAL A 227 -15.16 15.44 7.88
N ASN A 228 -16.28 15.32 7.17
CA ASN A 228 -17.20 14.18 7.32
C ASN A 228 -16.54 12.86 6.92
N ASP A 229 -15.51 12.89 6.07
CA ASP A 229 -14.76 11.69 5.68
C ASP A 229 -13.76 11.22 6.73
N LEU A 230 -13.49 12.06 7.75
CA LEU A 230 -12.44 11.81 8.74
C LEU A 230 -12.68 10.50 9.50
N GLU A 231 -13.89 10.29 9.98
CA GLU A 231 -14.25 9.07 10.73
C GLU A 231 -14.03 7.81 9.88
N ARG A 232 -14.55 7.82 8.65
CA ARG A 232 -14.40 6.70 7.71
C ARG A 232 -12.93 6.40 7.41
N ILE A 233 -12.12 7.43 7.18
CA ILE A 233 -10.67 7.28 6.94
C ILE A 233 -10.02 6.64 8.17
N LEU A 234 -10.28 7.16 9.36
CA LEU A 234 -9.69 6.65 10.61
C LEU A 234 -10.05 5.18 10.85
N GLN A 235 -11.34 4.83 10.73
CA GLN A 235 -11.82 3.46 10.92
C GLN A 235 -11.21 2.48 9.92
N HIS A 236 -11.18 2.82 8.63
CA HIS A 236 -10.58 1.94 7.63
C HIS A 236 -9.06 1.84 7.79
N THR A 237 -8.38 2.94 8.11
CA THR A 237 -6.94 2.94 8.39
C THR A 237 -6.61 2.01 9.54
N PHE A 238 -7.36 2.13 10.63
CA PHE A 238 -7.25 1.26 11.80
C PHE A 238 -7.44 -0.20 11.43
N TYR A 239 -8.53 -0.53 10.73
CA TYR A 239 -8.84 -1.91 10.31
C TYR A 239 -7.73 -2.52 9.44
N PHE A 240 -7.26 -1.80 8.42
CA PHE A 240 -6.21 -2.30 7.52
C PHE A 240 -4.87 -2.48 8.23
N TYR A 241 -4.48 -1.49 9.03
CA TYR A 241 -3.23 -1.55 9.77
C TYR A 241 -3.24 -2.68 10.79
N GLN A 242 -4.33 -2.80 11.57
CA GLN A 242 -4.49 -3.85 12.57
C GLN A 242 -4.40 -5.26 11.94
N ASP A 243 -5.00 -5.47 10.77
CA ASP A 243 -4.94 -6.76 10.07
C ASP A 243 -3.49 -7.11 9.65
N ILE A 244 -2.76 -6.15 9.07
CA ILE A 244 -1.35 -6.35 8.70
C ILE A 244 -0.48 -6.57 9.95
N LEU A 245 -0.67 -5.79 11.00
CA LEU A 245 0.04 -5.93 12.28
C LEU A 245 -0.24 -7.30 12.92
N ARG A 246 -1.49 -7.75 12.93
CA ARG A 246 -1.87 -9.08 13.41
C ARG A 246 -1.14 -10.18 12.65
N MET A 247 -1.08 -10.08 11.32
CA MET A 247 -0.32 -11.02 10.48
C MET A 247 1.17 -11.01 10.85
N PHE A 248 1.76 -9.83 11.08
CA PHE A 248 3.14 -9.68 11.54
C PHE A 248 3.37 -10.43 12.86
N LEU A 249 2.57 -10.14 13.89
CA LEU A 249 2.70 -10.78 15.20
C LEU A 249 2.58 -12.31 15.12
N ILE A 250 1.69 -12.83 14.26
CA ILE A 250 1.52 -14.28 14.03
C ILE A 250 2.74 -14.87 13.33
N HIS A 251 3.14 -14.31 12.19
CA HIS A 251 4.18 -14.90 11.36
C HIS A 251 5.58 -14.76 11.98
N PHE A 252 5.81 -13.75 12.81
CA PHE A 252 7.06 -13.57 13.55
C PHE A 252 7.05 -14.18 14.95
N LYS A 253 5.93 -14.80 15.38
CA LYS A 253 5.76 -15.39 16.71
C LYS A 253 6.09 -14.38 17.82
N SER A 254 5.65 -13.15 17.64
CA SER A 254 5.91 -12.05 18.57
C SER A 254 5.23 -12.31 19.93
N PRO A 255 5.89 -12.01 21.05
CA PRO A 255 5.27 -12.11 22.38
C PRO A 255 4.06 -11.18 22.54
N PHE A 256 4.08 -10.03 21.86
CA PHE A 256 3.02 -9.01 21.87
C PHE A 256 1.70 -9.47 21.24
N ARG A 257 1.64 -10.68 20.65
CA ARG A 257 0.43 -11.23 20.01
C ARG A 257 -0.79 -11.25 20.94
N LYS A 258 -0.58 -11.46 22.26
CA LYS A 258 -1.69 -11.49 23.23
C LYS A 258 -2.23 -10.09 23.55
N GLU A 259 -1.36 -9.08 23.51
CA GLU A 259 -1.67 -7.70 23.88
C GLU A 259 -2.49 -6.98 22.80
N LEU A 260 -2.40 -7.41 21.53
CA LEU A 260 -3.23 -6.86 20.44
C LEU A 260 -4.74 -6.91 20.75
N LYS A 261 -5.20 -7.86 21.59
CA LYS A 261 -6.60 -7.96 21.99
C LYS A 261 -7.11 -6.75 22.79
N ASN A 262 -6.22 -6.00 23.42
CA ASN A 262 -6.57 -4.79 24.17
C ASN A 262 -6.91 -3.60 23.25
N TYR A 263 -6.71 -3.80 21.94
CA TYR A 263 -7.01 -2.83 20.88
C TYR A 263 -8.09 -3.38 19.94
N LEU A 264 -8.84 -4.42 20.34
CA LEU A 264 -10.05 -4.92 19.65
C LEU A 264 -11.29 -4.43 20.40
#